data_AF-A0A8W8HXM5-F1
#
_entry.id   AF-A0A8W8HXM5-F1
#
_cell.length_a   1.000
_cell.length_b   1.000
_cell.length_c   1.000
_cell.angle_alpha   90.00
_cell.angle_beta   90.00
_cell.angle_gamma   90.00
#
_symmetry.space_group_name_H-M   'P 1'
#
loop_
_entity.id
_entity.type
_entity.pdbx_description
1 polymer ?
#
loop_
_entity_poly.entity_id
_entity_poly.type
_entity_poly.pdbx_seq_one_letter_code
_entity_poly.pdbx_strand_id
1 'polypeptide(L)'
;MGQLKKFIMTVSKPDTLKTLCHASISLIFLHFLIKFEQIRQNGAFHYIDIPIEPDFVPLGIQEPQLFPSAGESRIPHIIHQTWRSEEIPNKFSKWIQTWVKNHPGWTYYLWTDESARQLIKDRHPYLLKVFDGYSEGIRRADALRYVVLYEFGGVYADMDLESLKSLTPFTKKYACFLPQEPYEHPILDGNFEHLVINALMGCRPKHPFMKRLIDRLPAFQHMWSVLDSTGPHFVTSVYGDFKGDYSYPEMHENGIYLAPSEYFFPTIDPAKFFHFHYQCRRWIQLSSIQKRACKTLKVLGVKRKPLSFSYTDHHWEHTYIDLRITLRGPISIHKLVPRVNIYSYTSV
;
A
#
# COMPACT_ATOMS: atom_id res chain seq x y z
N MET A 1 -7.91 -26.90 60.63
CA MET A 1 -7.93 -28.10 59.74
C MET A 1 -9.30 -28.44 59.14
N GLY A 2 -10.41 -28.39 59.90
CA GLY A 2 -11.73 -28.81 59.39
C GLY A 2 -12.31 -27.97 58.23
N GLN A 3 -12.14 -26.64 58.26
CA GLN A 3 -12.62 -25.76 57.19
C GLN A 3 -11.85 -25.95 55.87
N LEU A 4 -10.53 -26.15 55.93
CA LEU A 4 -9.69 -26.42 54.75
C LEU A 4 -10.05 -27.77 54.10
N LYS A 5 -10.28 -28.83 54.90
CA LYS A 5 -10.77 -30.12 54.39
C LYS A 5 -12.14 -29.99 53.72
N LYS A 6 -13.06 -29.22 54.34
CA LYS A 6 -14.41 -29.00 53.80
C LYS A 6 -14.37 -28.20 52.49
N PHE A 7 -13.50 -27.20 52.41
CA PHE A 7 -13.23 -26.45 51.19
C PHE A 7 -12.68 -27.34 50.08
N ILE A 8 -11.63 -28.12 50.35
CA ILE A 8 -11.03 -29.07 49.39
C ILE A 8 -12.08 -30.07 48.90
N MET A 9 -12.86 -30.69 49.79
CA MET A 9 -13.93 -31.61 49.39
C MET A 9 -15.02 -30.96 48.54
N THR A 10 -15.27 -29.67 48.71
CA THR A 10 -16.28 -28.94 47.94
C THR A 10 -15.77 -28.60 46.55
N VAL A 11 -14.53 -28.15 46.45
CA VAL A 11 -13.88 -27.77 45.18
C VAL A 11 -13.53 -28.99 44.32
N SER A 12 -13.24 -30.14 44.94
CA SER A 12 -12.96 -31.40 44.25
C SER A 12 -14.20 -32.13 43.72
N LYS A 13 -15.43 -31.62 43.97
CA LYS A 13 -16.64 -32.20 43.37
C LYS A 13 -16.61 -31.98 41.84
N PRO A 14 -16.95 -33.00 41.02
CA PRO A 14 -16.87 -32.90 39.57
C PRO A 14 -17.60 -31.69 38.98
N ASP A 15 -18.78 -31.34 39.50
CA ASP A 15 -19.58 -30.21 39.01
C ASP A 15 -18.99 -28.85 39.43
N THR A 16 -18.45 -28.77 40.64
CA THR A 16 -17.75 -27.57 41.14
C THR A 16 -16.45 -27.34 40.36
N LEU A 17 -15.70 -28.41 40.07
CA LEU A 17 -14.48 -28.35 39.25
C LEU A 17 -14.80 -27.93 37.81
N LYS A 18 -15.84 -28.51 37.18
CA LYS A 18 -16.32 -28.09 35.86
C LYS A 18 -16.72 -26.62 35.85
N THR A 19 -17.45 -26.15 36.87
CA THR A 19 -17.88 -24.75 36.96
C THR A 19 -16.67 -23.81 37.09
N LEU A 20 -15.68 -24.15 37.91
CA LEU A 20 -14.44 -23.38 38.05
C LEU A 20 -13.60 -23.38 36.76
N CYS A 21 -13.52 -24.50 36.04
CA CYS A 21 -12.86 -24.57 34.74
C CYS A 21 -13.56 -23.69 33.70
N HIS A 22 -14.90 -23.76 33.57
CA HIS A 22 -15.63 -22.89 32.65
C HIS A 22 -15.48 -21.41 33.01
N ALA A 23 -15.56 -21.06 34.30
CA ALA A 23 -15.34 -19.69 34.76
C ALA A 23 -13.92 -19.21 34.43
N SER A 24 -12.90 -20.07 34.61
CA SER A 24 -11.51 -19.75 34.27
C SER A 24 -11.31 -19.56 32.75
N ILE A 25 -11.89 -20.44 31.93
CA ILE A 25 -11.86 -20.31 30.46
C ILE A 25 -12.55 -19.02 30.02
N SER A 26 -13.71 -18.70 30.59
CA SER A 26 -14.44 -17.46 30.30
C SER A 26 -13.66 -16.21 30.72
N LEU A 27 -12.97 -16.24 31.86
CA LEU A 27 -12.10 -15.14 32.31
C LEU A 27 -10.87 -14.98 31.42
N ILE A 28 -10.26 -16.09 30.98
CA ILE A 28 -9.17 -16.08 30.01
C ILE A 28 -9.66 -15.48 28.68
N PHE A 29 -10.80 -15.95 28.17
CA PHE A 29 -11.40 -15.45 26.93
C PHE A 29 -11.75 -13.97 27.04
N LEU A 30 -12.34 -13.53 28.17
CA LEU A 30 -12.62 -12.13 28.44
C LEU A 30 -11.34 -11.29 28.56
N HIS A 31 -10.29 -11.80 29.20
CA HIS A 31 -8.98 -11.13 29.24
C HIS A 31 -8.38 -10.97 27.84
N PHE A 32 -8.47 -12.01 27.01
CA PHE A 32 -8.04 -11.95 25.61
C PHE A 32 -8.90 -10.99 24.78
N LEU A 33 -10.21 -10.98 24.96
CA LEU A 33 -11.11 -10.04 24.31
C LEU A 33 -10.83 -8.59 24.73
N ILE A 34 -10.64 -8.32 26.03
CA ILE A 34 -10.29 -6.98 26.53
C ILE A 34 -8.93 -6.56 26.01
N LYS A 35 -7.91 -7.43 26.04
CA LYS A 35 -6.59 -7.11 25.46
C LYS A 35 -6.65 -6.89 23.96
N PHE A 36 -7.39 -7.74 23.25
CA PHE A 36 -7.61 -7.60 21.82
C PHE A 36 -8.29 -6.27 21.52
N GLU A 37 -9.33 -5.91 22.27
CA GLU A 37 -10.07 -4.67 22.09
C GLU A 37 -9.26 -3.43 22.49
N GLN A 38 -8.43 -3.52 23.54
CA GLN A 38 -7.48 -2.46 23.92
C GLN A 38 -6.40 -2.23 22.86
N ILE A 39 -5.84 -3.32 22.30
CA ILE A 39 -4.89 -3.26 21.17
C ILE A 39 -5.58 -2.66 19.93
N ARG A 40 -6.83 -3.06 19.67
CA ARG A 40 -7.65 -2.59 18.55
C ARG A 40 -8.01 -1.10 18.67
N GLN A 41 -8.35 -0.63 19.86
CA GLN A 41 -8.85 0.73 20.07
C GLN A 41 -7.73 1.78 20.22
N ASN A 42 -6.61 1.50 20.89
CA ASN A 42 -5.72 2.57 21.37
C ASN A 42 -4.26 2.57 20.89
N GLY A 43 -3.82 1.68 19.99
CA GLY A 43 -2.44 1.75 19.47
C GLY A 43 -1.39 1.47 20.55
N ALA A 44 -1.26 0.18 20.89
CA ALA A 44 -0.57 -0.39 22.06
C ALA A 44 0.94 -0.08 22.25
N PHE A 45 1.52 0.90 21.57
CA PHE A 45 2.95 1.24 21.69
C PHE A 45 3.29 2.02 22.97
N HIS A 46 2.32 2.74 23.57
CA HIS A 46 2.54 3.48 24.82
C HIS A 46 2.97 2.56 25.98
N TYR A 47 2.47 1.32 26.01
CA TYR A 47 2.77 0.34 27.07
C TYR A 47 4.06 -0.45 26.83
N ILE A 48 4.72 -0.27 25.68
CA ILE A 48 6.02 -0.89 25.43
C ILE A 48 7.09 0.01 26.03
N ASP A 49 7.92 -0.57 26.90
CA ASP A 49 9.09 0.10 27.45
C ASP A 49 10.19 0.21 26.38
N ILE A 50 10.07 1.27 25.58
CA ILE A 50 11.04 1.68 24.56
C ILE A 50 11.63 3.01 25.03
N PRO A 51 12.96 3.10 25.21
CA PRO A 51 13.61 4.35 25.57
C PRO A 51 13.53 5.33 24.40
N ILE A 52 13.19 6.59 24.69
CA ILE A 52 13.15 7.70 23.73
C ILE A 52 14.09 8.79 24.25
N GLU A 53 15.15 9.08 23.51
CA GLU A 53 16.07 10.17 23.81
C GLU A 53 15.36 11.52 23.58
N PRO A 54 15.66 12.58 24.37
CA PRO A 54 15.01 13.88 24.23
C PRO A 54 15.16 14.53 22.84
N ASP A 55 16.25 14.24 22.15
CA ASP A 55 16.59 14.73 20.81
C ASP A 55 16.23 13.75 19.69
N PHE A 56 15.49 12.68 20.00
CA PHE A 56 15.09 11.68 19.03
C PHE A 56 14.22 12.29 17.92
N VAL A 57 14.70 12.21 16.67
CA VAL A 57 13.95 12.59 15.48
C VAL A 57 13.29 11.35 14.85
N PRO A 58 11.94 11.32 14.78
CA PRO A 58 11.18 10.26 14.11
C PRO A 58 11.65 10.03 12.65
N LEU A 59 11.48 8.81 12.14
CA LEU A 59 11.66 8.57 10.71
C LEU A 59 10.69 9.44 9.92
N GLY A 60 11.18 9.98 8.81
CA GLY A 60 10.40 10.80 7.90
C GLY A 60 11.00 12.14 7.57
N ILE A 61 10.39 12.83 6.61
CA ILE A 61 10.80 14.18 6.23
C ILE A 61 10.29 15.20 7.26
N GLN A 62 11.17 16.12 7.65
CA GLN A 62 10.83 17.20 8.58
C GLN A 62 10.28 18.42 7.82
N GLU A 63 10.82 18.70 6.64
CA GLU A 63 10.43 19.83 5.81
C GLU A 63 10.00 19.34 4.42
N PRO A 64 8.79 19.66 3.97
CA PRO A 64 8.37 19.33 2.61
C PRO A 64 9.12 20.21 1.62
N GLN A 65 9.58 19.60 0.53
CA GLN A 65 10.14 20.35 -0.59
C GLN A 65 9.13 21.33 -1.19
N LEU A 66 9.66 22.39 -1.80
CA LEU A 66 8.87 23.29 -2.64
C LEU A 66 8.63 22.64 -4.01
N PHE A 67 7.39 22.77 -4.49
CA PHE A 67 6.98 22.33 -5.81
C PHE A 67 6.61 23.52 -6.70
N PRO A 68 6.85 23.42 -8.01
CA PRO A 68 6.55 24.50 -8.95
C PRO A 68 5.04 24.77 -9.05
N SER A 69 4.66 26.04 -9.02
CA SER A 69 3.28 26.50 -9.26
C SER A 69 2.98 26.66 -10.76
N ALA A 70 3.99 27.01 -11.57
CA ALA A 70 3.91 27.22 -13.02
C ALA A 70 4.83 26.26 -13.79
N GLY A 71 4.70 26.22 -15.11
CA GLY A 71 5.49 25.35 -16.00
C GLY A 71 4.67 24.25 -16.68
N GLU A 72 5.24 23.68 -17.74
CA GLU A 72 4.65 22.58 -18.48
C GLU A 72 4.80 21.25 -17.73
N SER A 73 3.85 20.35 -17.94
CA SER A 73 3.90 19.02 -17.33
C SER A 73 4.75 18.07 -18.16
N ARG A 74 5.68 17.40 -17.50
CA ARG A 74 6.57 16.38 -18.06
C ARG A 74 5.92 15.00 -18.07
N ILE A 75 4.95 14.79 -17.17
CA ILE A 75 4.08 13.61 -17.15
C ILE A 75 2.70 14.01 -17.68
N PRO A 76 2.14 13.28 -18.66
CA PRO A 76 0.79 13.54 -19.17
C PRO A 76 -0.27 13.56 -18.05
N HIS A 77 -1.30 14.37 -18.22
CA HIS A 77 -2.41 14.46 -17.26
C HIS A 77 -3.44 13.36 -17.52
N ILE A 78 -3.03 12.12 -17.25
CA ILE A 78 -3.84 10.91 -17.41
C ILE A 78 -3.87 10.15 -16.10
N ILE A 79 -5.06 9.76 -15.65
CA ILE A 79 -5.28 8.89 -14.49
C ILE A 79 -5.59 7.49 -15.00
N HIS A 80 -4.89 6.49 -14.49
CA HIS A 80 -5.15 5.09 -14.74
C HIS A 80 -5.54 4.39 -13.44
N GLN A 81 -6.71 3.76 -13.44
CA GLN A 81 -7.10 2.79 -12.41
C GLN A 81 -7.50 1.47 -13.07
N THR A 82 -7.46 0.37 -12.33
CA THR A 82 -7.84 -0.95 -12.85
C THR A 82 -8.83 -1.65 -11.93
N TRP A 83 -9.74 -2.40 -12.55
CA TRP A 83 -10.66 -3.31 -11.89
C TRP A 83 -11.02 -4.45 -12.82
N ARG A 84 -11.72 -5.47 -12.33
CA ARG A 84 -12.10 -6.63 -13.14
C ARG A 84 -13.05 -6.26 -14.29
N SER A 85 -13.98 -5.35 -14.03
CA SER A 85 -15.01 -4.90 -14.99
C SER A 85 -15.38 -3.43 -14.75
N GLU A 86 -16.35 -2.92 -15.50
CA GLU A 86 -16.91 -1.58 -15.32
C GLU A 86 -17.79 -1.45 -14.08
N GLU A 87 -18.12 -2.55 -13.41
CA GLU A 87 -18.92 -2.60 -12.18
C GLU A 87 -18.01 -2.67 -10.95
N ILE A 88 -17.86 -1.52 -10.28
CA ILE A 88 -16.90 -1.32 -9.19
C ILE A 88 -17.58 -1.50 -7.82
N PRO A 89 -16.92 -2.09 -6.80
CA PRO A 89 -17.43 -2.09 -5.44
C PRO A 89 -17.73 -0.67 -4.94
N ASN A 90 -18.94 -0.47 -4.40
CA ASN A 90 -19.39 0.84 -3.95
C ASN A 90 -18.46 1.46 -2.89
N LYS A 91 -17.72 0.66 -2.12
CA LYS A 91 -16.76 1.15 -1.12
C LYS A 91 -15.67 2.07 -1.70
N PHE A 92 -15.27 1.88 -2.96
CA PHE A 92 -14.26 2.71 -3.62
C PHE A 92 -14.81 4.03 -4.17
N SER A 93 -16.13 4.17 -4.30
CA SER A 93 -16.76 5.31 -4.98
C SER A 93 -16.32 6.67 -4.43
N LYS A 94 -16.24 6.81 -3.09
CA LYS A 94 -15.78 8.04 -2.43
C LYS A 94 -14.35 8.43 -2.83
N TRP A 95 -13.45 7.45 -2.96
CA TRP A 95 -12.04 7.70 -3.27
C TRP A 95 -11.85 7.99 -4.75
N ILE A 96 -12.51 7.23 -5.63
CA ILE A 96 -12.54 7.50 -7.08
C ILE A 96 -13.01 8.92 -7.37
N GLN A 97 -14.07 9.39 -6.69
CA GLN A 97 -14.58 10.74 -6.88
C GLN A 97 -13.57 11.83 -6.49
N THR A 98 -12.69 11.59 -5.50
CA THR A 98 -11.65 12.55 -5.14
C THR A 98 -10.64 12.77 -6.27
N TRP A 99 -10.31 11.73 -7.03
CA TRP A 99 -9.42 11.82 -8.18
C TRP A 99 -9.99 12.73 -9.25
N VAL A 100 -11.27 12.54 -9.61
CA VAL A 100 -11.97 13.39 -10.59
C VAL A 100 -12.05 14.83 -10.12
N LYS A 101 -12.39 15.04 -8.83
CA LYS A 101 -12.51 16.37 -8.23
C LYS A 101 -11.19 17.14 -8.23
N ASN A 102 -10.09 16.48 -7.85
CA ASN A 102 -8.79 17.13 -7.66
C ASN A 102 -7.98 17.28 -8.95
N HIS A 103 -8.40 16.63 -10.03
CA HIS A 103 -7.72 16.65 -11.32
C HIS A 103 -8.68 17.08 -12.45
N PRO A 104 -9.27 18.28 -12.35
CA PRO A 104 -10.16 18.76 -13.40
C PRO A 104 -9.41 18.84 -14.73
N GLY A 105 -10.02 18.29 -15.79
CA GLY A 105 -9.46 18.28 -17.14
C GLY A 105 -8.46 17.15 -17.42
N TRP A 106 -8.09 16.33 -16.43
CA TRP A 106 -7.27 15.14 -16.68
C TRP A 106 -8.12 14.06 -17.36
N THR A 107 -7.49 13.32 -18.27
CA THR A 107 -8.12 12.15 -18.90
C THR A 107 -8.15 11.01 -17.90
N TYR A 108 -9.26 10.28 -17.83
CA TYR A 108 -9.40 9.14 -16.91
C TYR A 108 -9.59 7.86 -17.70
N TYR A 109 -8.78 6.84 -17.38
CA TYR A 109 -8.91 5.48 -17.90
C TYR A 109 -9.24 4.50 -16.78
N LEU A 110 -10.25 3.66 -17.02
CA LEU A 110 -10.42 2.41 -16.29
C LEU A 110 -9.93 1.26 -17.19
N TRP A 111 -9.04 0.45 -16.64
CA TRP A 111 -8.58 -0.78 -17.26
C TRP A 111 -9.30 -1.98 -16.64
N THR A 112 -10.26 -2.53 -17.39
CA THR A 112 -10.91 -3.82 -17.12
C THR A 112 -9.96 -4.99 -17.40
N ASP A 113 -10.25 -6.20 -16.89
CA ASP A 113 -9.46 -7.41 -17.22
C ASP A 113 -9.40 -7.64 -18.74
N GLU A 114 -10.51 -7.40 -19.43
CA GLU A 114 -10.60 -7.53 -20.90
C GLU A 114 -9.73 -6.48 -21.62
N SER A 115 -9.90 -5.20 -21.29
CA SER A 115 -9.14 -4.11 -21.93
C SER A 115 -7.64 -4.16 -21.61
N ALA A 116 -7.28 -4.61 -20.40
CA ALA A 116 -5.90 -4.88 -19.99
C ALA A 116 -5.27 -5.96 -20.86
N ARG A 117 -5.94 -7.11 -21.00
CA ARG A 117 -5.45 -8.21 -21.84
C ARG A 117 -5.36 -7.80 -23.30
N GLN A 118 -6.33 -7.02 -23.79
CA GLN A 118 -6.34 -6.49 -25.15
C GLN A 118 -5.14 -5.56 -25.41
N LEU A 119 -4.82 -4.66 -24.47
CA LEU A 119 -3.63 -3.81 -24.57
C LEU A 119 -2.34 -4.64 -24.67
N ILE A 120 -2.20 -5.66 -23.82
CA ILE A 120 -1.03 -6.56 -23.86
C ILE A 120 -0.95 -7.26 -25.21
N LYS A 121 -2.06 -7.78 -25.73
CA LYS A 121 -2.11 -8.43 -27.04
C LYS A 121 -1.70 -7.48 -28.17
N ASP A 122 -2.17 -6.23 -28.13
CA ASP A 122 -1.95 -5.25 -29.21
C ASP A 122 -0.54 -4.66 -29.20
N ARG A 123 0.00 -4.34 -28.01
CA ARG A 123 1.25 -3.55 -27.86
C ARG A 123 2.43 -4.37 -27.35
N HIS A 124 2.17 -5.46 -26.61
CA HIS A 124 3.19 -6.32 -25.99
C HIS A 124 2.91 -7.82 -26.19
N PRO A 125 2.67 -8.30 -27.44
CA PRO A 125 2.24 -9.68 -27.68
C PRO A 125 3.21 -10.73 -27.13
N TYR A 126 4.50 -10.40 -27.02
CA TYR A 126 5.52 -11.28 -26.41
C TYR A 126 5.28 -11.53 -24.91
N LEU A 127 4.57 -10.64 -24.21
CA LEU A 127 4.18 -10.82 -22.81
C LEU A 127 2.85 -11.53 -22.62
N LEU A 128 2.05 -11.72 -23.68
CA LEU A 128 0.69 -12.22 -23.53
C LEU A 128 0.65 -13.58 -22.81
N LYS A 129 1.59 -14.49 -23.13
CA LYS A 129 1.68 -15.79 -22.45
C LYS A 129 2.03 -15.66 -20.96
N VAL A 130 2.93 -14.74 -20.61
CA VAL A 130 3.30 -14.46 -19.21
C VAL A 130 2.10 -13.85 -18.47
N PHE A 131 1.45 -12.88 -19.10
CA PHE A 131 0.29 -12.17 -18.53
C PHE A 131 -0.91 -13.09 -18.28
N ASP A 132 -1.24 -13.94 -19.26
CA ASP A 132 -2.30 -14.95 -19.13
C ASP A 132 -1.91 -16.06 -18.14
N GLY A 133 -0.62 -16.31 -17.94
CA GLY A 133 -0.08 -17.32 -17.03
C GLY A 133 -0.15 -16.94 -15.54
N TYR A 134 -0.41 -15.67 -15.21
CA TYR A 134 -0.60 -15.26 -13.82
C TYR A 134 -1.92 -15.81 -13.26
N SER A 135 -1.81 -16.61 -12.18
CA SER A 135 -2.97 -17.18 -11.49
C SER A 135 -3.81 -16.14 -10.76
N GLU A 136 -3.16 -15.17 -10.13
CA GLU A 136 -3.81 -14.14 -9.32
C GLU A 136 -4.02 -12.85 -10.12
N GLY A 137 -5.23 -12.30 -10.08
CA GLY A 137 -5.57 -11.05 -10.79
C GLY A 137 -4.71 -9.85 -10.35
N ILE A 138 -4.24 -9.84 -9.11
CA ILE A 138 -3.34 -8.78 -8.61
C ILE A 138 -2.00 -8.76 -9.34
N ARG A 139 -1.45 -9.91 -9.73
CA ARG A 139 -0.21 -9.96 -10.52
C ARG A 139 -0.40 -9.36 -11.92
N ARG A 140 -1.58 -9.58 -12.51
CA ARG A 140 -1.98 -8.94 -13.77
C ARG A 140 -2.13 -7.43 -13.61
N ALA A 141 -2.77 -6.96 -12.54
CA ALA A 141 -2.91 -5.53 -12.24
C ALA A 141 -1.56 -4.85 -11.99
N ASP A 142 -0.64 -5.50 -11.27
CA ASP A 142 0.73 -5.06 -11.07
C ASP A 142 1.51 -5.01 -12.39
N ALA A 143 1.43 -6.04 -13.23
CA ALA A 143 2.12 -6.03 -14.52
C ALA A 143 1.55 -4.93 -15.45
N LEU A 144 0.24 -4.76 -15.44
CA LEU A 144 -0.47 -3.80 -16.28
C LEU A 144 -0.06 -2.36 -15.98
N ARG A 145 0.10 -1.98 -14.70
CA ARG A 145 0.44 -0.58 -14.37
C ARG A 145 1.78 -0.14 -14.97
N TYR A 146 2.73 -1.06 -15.13
CA TYR A 146 4.00 -0.77 -15.82
C TYR A 146 3.78 -0.56 -17.31
N VAL A 147 2.95 -1.41 -17.93
CA VAL A 147 2.61 -1.32 -19.36
C VAL A 147 1.89 -0.02 -19.68
N VAL A 148 0.84 0.34 -18.93
CA VAL A 148 0.04 1.54 -19.22
C VAL A 148 0.87 2.81 -19.04
N LEU A 149 1.73 2.87 -18.02
CA LEU A 149 2.65 3.99 -17.81
C LEU A 149 3.73 4.05 -18.90
N TYR A 150 4.20 2.91 -19.40
CA TYR A 150 5.14 2.91 -20.53
C TYR A 150 4.48 3.38 -21.83
N GLU A 151 3.27 2.92 -22.12
CA GLU A 151 2.57 3.24 -23.36
C GLU A 151 2.03 4.68 -23.39
N PHE A 152 1.35 5.09 -22.33
CA PHE A 152 0.59 6.35 -22.29
C PHE A 152 1.21 7.41 -21.37
N GLY A 153 2.12 7.02 -20.48
CA GLY A 153 2.55 7.86 -19.38
C GLY A 153 1.44 8.05 -18.36
N GLY A 154 1.43 9.20 -17.68
CA GLY A 154 0.38 9.54 -16.73
C GLY A 154 0.68 9.09 -15.31
N VAL A 155 -0.39 8.94 -14.52
CA VAL A 155 -0.36 8.47 -13.14
C VAL A 155 -1.28 7.26 -13.01
N TYR A 156 -0.73 6.15 -12.55
CA TYR A 156 -1.49 5.00 -12.09
C TYR A 156 -1.77 5.13 -10.59
N ALA A 157 -2.99 4.81 -10.14
CA ALA A 157 -3.35 4.72 -8.73
C ALA A 157 -4.33 3.57 -8.47
N ASP A 158 -4.15 2.84 -7.38
CA ASP A 158 -5.10 1.83 -6.92
C ASP A 158 -6.45 2.47 -6.49
N MET A 159 -7.52 1.67 -6.51
CA MET A 159 -8.89 2.15 -6.25
C MET A 159 -9.16 2.57 -4.80
N ASP A 160 -8.32 2.11 -3.86
CA ASP A 160 -8.34 2.47 -2.45
C ASP A 160 -7.35 3.58 -2.09
N LEU A 161 -6.81 4.28 -3.09
CA LEU A 161 -6.07 5.51 -2.91
C LEU A 161 -7.03 6.71 -2.99
N GLU A 162 -7.11 7.48 -1.92
CA GLU A 162 -7.79 8.78 -1.88
C GLU A 162 -6.85 9.87 -2.38
N SER A 163 -7.30 10.70 -3.31
CA SER A 163 -6.62 11.92 -3.68
C SER A 163 -6.99 13.04 -2.70
N LEU A 164 -5.99 13.64 -2.06
CA LEU A 164 -6.18 14.76 -1.13
C LEU A 164 -6.00 16.11 -1.84
N LYS A 165 -5.13 16.16 -2.87
CA LYS A 165 -4.97 17.33 -3.75
C LYS A 165 -4.39 16.93 -5.12
N SER A 166 -4.33 17.89 -6.04
CA SER A 166 -3.82 17.66 -7.40
C SER A 166 -2.35 17.24 -7.41
N LEU A 167 -2.01 16.23 -8.21
CA LEU A 167 -0.63 15.78 -8.45
C LEU A 167 0.13 16.60 -9.50
N THR A 168 -0.52 17.62 -10.08
CA THR A 168 0.09 18.54 -11.06
C THR A 168 1.48 19.07 -10.67
N PRO A 169 1.77 19.42 -9.39
CA PRO A 169 3.11 19.90 -9.03
C PRO A 169 4.20 18.84 -9.21
N PHE A 170 3.89 17.55 -9.04
CA PHE A 170 4.82 16.45 -9.33
C PHE A 170 4.98 16.24 -10.83
N THR A 171 3.89 16.29 -11.60
CA THR A 171 3.95 16.09 -13.06
C THR A 171 4.70 17.20 -13.77
N LYS A 172 4.76 18.41 -13.20
CA LYS A 172 5.63 19.51 -13.67
C LYS A 172 7.11 19.29 -13.33
N LYS A 173 7.40 18.81 -12.11
CA LYS A 173 8.78 18.73 -11.61
C LYS A 173 9.54 17.50 -12.14
N TYR A 174 8.89 16.35 -12.20
CA TYR A 174 9.54 15.07 -12.45
C TYR A 174 9.05 14.41 -13.73
N ALA A 175 9.95 13.73 -14.44
CA ALA A 175 9.61 12.87 -15.58
C ALA A 175 9.14 11.47 -15.12
N CYS A 176 9.52 11.04 -13.92
CA CYS A 176 9.07 9.80 -13.30
C CYS A 176 9.21 9.91 -11.78
N PHE A 177 8.19 9.51 -11.02
CA PHE A 177 8.22 9.44 -9.57
C PHE A 177 7.64 8.12 -9.07
N LEU A 178 8.29 7.57 -8.04
CA LEU A 178 7.93 6.33 -7.37
C LEU A 178 7.79 6.62 -5.87
N PRO A 179 6.61 6.47 -5.28
CA PRO A 179 6.44 6.55 -3.84
C PRO A 179 7.05 5.37 -3.09
N GLN A 180 7.26 5.58 -1.79
CA GLN A 180 7.67 4.55 -0.85
C GLN A 180 6.56 4.20 0.12
N GLU A 181 6.60 2.97 0.63
CA GLU A 181 5.82 2.62 1.83
C GLU A 181 6.28 3.44 3.03
N PRO A 182 5.42 3.60 4.06
CA PRO A 182 5.86 4.12 5.36
C PRO A 182 7.11 3.38 5.83
N TYR A 183 8.15 4.11 6.22
CA TYR A 183 9.47 3.54 6.53
C TYR A 183 9.42 2.36 7.52
N GLU A 184 8.48 2.38 8.47
CA GLU A 184 8.35 1.33 9.47
C GLU A 184 7.94 -0.01 8.88
N HIS A 185 7.23 -0.03 7.75
CA HIS A 185 6.83 -1.26 7.07
C HIS A 185 8.04 -2.10 6.68
N PRO A 186 8.90 -1.67 5.73
CA PRO A 186 10.03 -2.48 5.30
C PRO A 186 11.06 -2.72 6.40
N ILE A 187 11.23 -1.77 7.33
CA ILE A 187 12.18 -1.91 8.42
C ILE A 187 11.75 -3.02 9.38
N LEU A 188 10.47 -3.06 9.79
CA LEU A 188 10.01 -4.04 10.77
C LEU A 188 9.68 -5.41 10.15
N ASP A 189 9.25 -5.44 8.89
CA ASP A 189 8.93 -6.71 8.21
C ASP A 189 10.19 -7.43 7.71
N GLY A 190 11.18 -6.69 7.22
CA GLY A 190 12.32 -7.28 6.52
C GLY A 190 13.68 -6.63 6.80
N ASN A 191 13.75 -5.64 7.69
CA ASN A 191 14.97 -4.89 7.99
C ASN A 191 15.55 -4.17 6.76
N PHE A 192 14.68 -3.70 5.85
CA PHE A 192 15.03 -2.88 4.69
C PHE A 192 14.76 -1.39 4.98
N GLU A 193 15.66 -0.50 4.55
CA GLU A 193 15.48 0.96 4.74
C GLU A 193 14.36 1.54 3.87
N HIS A 194 14.19 1.01 2.68
CA HIS A 194 13.33 1.57 1.65
C HIS A 194 12.57 0.46 0.94
N LEU A 195 11.30 0.74 0.60
CA LEU A 195 10.49 -0.13 -0.23
C LEU A 195 9.61 0.74 -1.12
N VAL A 196 9.81 0.58 -2.43
CA VAL A 196 8.97 1.23 -3.45
C VAL A 196 7.59 0.59 -3.41
N ILE A 197 6.55 1.40 -3.26
CA ILE A 197 5.17 0.94 -3.38
C ILE A 197 4.66 1.23 -4.79
N ASN A 198 4.09 0.21 -5.42
CA ASN A 198 3.59 0.28 -6.78
C ASN A 198 2.08 0.60 -6.85
N ALA A 199 1.42 0.93 -5.73
CA ALA A 199 0.00 1.30 -5.69
C ALA A 199 -0.29 2.73 -6.21
N LEU A 200 0.76 3.55 -6.36
CA LEU A 200 0.74 4.84 -7.04
C LEU A 200 2.07 5.01 -7.77
N MET A 201 2.05 5.37 -9.05
CA MET A 201 3.27 5.60 -9.83
C MET A 201 2.95 6.63 -10.91
N GLY A 202 3.88 7.53 -11.23
CA GLY A 202 3.66 8.49 -12.32
C GLY A 202 4.92 8.71 -13.15
N CYS A 203 4.84 8.49 -14.46
CA CYS A 203 5.97 8.64 -15.37
C CYS A 203 5.53 9.13 -16.75
N ARG A 204 6.46 9.76 -17.48
CA ARG A 204 6.29 10.11 -18.89
C ARG A 204 6.18 8.84 -19.74
N PRO A 205 5.50 8.89 -20.89
CA PRO A 205 5.47 7.75 -21.80
C PRO A 205 6.91 7.37 -22.21
N LYS A 206 7.10 6.07 -22.40
CA LYS A 206 8.36 5.45 -22.83
C LYS A 206 9.53 5.70 -21.89
N HIS A 207 9.27 5.92 -20.60
CA HIS A 207 10.34 6.05 -19.60
C HIS A 207 11.15 4.73 -19.50
N PRO A 208 12.49 4.76 -19.55
CA PRO A 208 13.33 3.55 -19.62
C PRO A 208 13.18 2.63 -18.41
N PHE A 209 12.87 3.18 -17.23
CA PHE A 209 12.58 2.36 -16.06
C PHE A 209 11.30 1.52 -16.22
N MET A 210 10.22 2.07 -16.78
CA MET A 210 8.99 1.30 -17.04
C MET A 210 9.26 0.19 -18.04
N LYS A 211 10.06 0.46 -19.08
CA LYS A 211 10.52 -0.56 -20.02
C LYS A 211 11.28 -1.69 -19.31
N ARG A 212 12.19 -1.34 -18.39
CA ARG A 212 12.95 -2.33 -17.62
C ARG A 212 12.06 -3.19 -16.73
N LEU A 213 11.05 -2.61 -16.07
CA LEU A 213 10.07 -3.39 -15.31
C LEU A 213 9.36 -4.40 -16.22
N ILE A 214 8.83 -3.94 -17.35
CA ILE A 214 8.15 -4.78 -18.34
C ILE A 214 9.05 -5.93 -18.83
N ASP A 215 10.29 -5.62 -19.21
CA ASP A 215 11.25 -6.60 -19.72
C ASP A 215 11.65 -7.66 -18.68
N ARG A 216 11.60 -7.32 -17.39
CA ARG A 216 11.95 -8.24 -16.30
C ARG A 216 10.79 -9.14 -15.87
N LEU A 217 9.53 -8.82 -16.19
CA LEU A 217 8.36 -9.63 -15.78
C LEU A 217 8.51 -11.14 -16.07
N PRO A 218 8.96 -11.60 -17.27
CA PRO A 218 9.08 -13.03 -17.55
C PRO A 218 10.03 -13.77 -16.61
N ALA A 219 11.08 -13.11 -16.10
CA ALA A 219 12.04 -13.71 -15.18
C ALA A 219 11.49 -13.89 -13.76
N PHE A 220 10.49 -13.10 -13.37
CA PHE A 220 9.89 -13.12 -12.04
C PHE A 220 8.48 -13.75 -12.01
N GLN A 221 7.99 -14.26 -13.14
CA GLN A 221 6.62 -14.76 -13.26
C GLN A 221 6.28 -15.95 -12.34
N HIS A 222 7.30 -16.71 -11.95
CA HIS A 222 7.15 -17.92 -11.10
C HIS A 222 7.55 -17.69 -9.64
N MET A 223 7.82 -16.44 -9.22
CA MET A 223 8.07 -16.15 -7.81
C MET A 223 6.84 -16.50 -6.97
N TRP A 224 7.07 -17.09 -5.79
CA TRP A 224 5.99 -17.55 -4.92
C TRP A 224 5.10 -16.41 -4.44
N SER A 225 5.72 -15.33 -3.92
CA SER A 225 5.02 -14.16 -3.43
C SER A 225 4.59 -13.23 -4.56
N VAL A 226 3.38 -12.68 -4.46
CA VAL A 226 2.92 -11.58 -5.34
C VAL A 226 3.87 -10.39 -5.24
N LEU A 227 4.36 -10.07 -4.03
CA LEU A 227 5.27 -8.95 -3.79
C LEU A 227 6.58 -9.08 -4.58
N ASP A 228 7.10 -10.29 -4.69
CA ASP A 228 8.36 -10.62 -5.39
C ASP A 228 8.16 -10.86 -6.89
N SER A 229 6.96 -11.27 -7.30
CA SER A 229 6.67 -11.59 -8.71
C SER A 229 6.45 -10.33 -9.53
N THR A 230 5.58 -9.45 -9.05
CA THR A 230 5.15 -8.25 -9.77
C THR A 230 5.00 -7.04 -8.85
N GLY A 231 4.98 -7.23 -7.54
CA GLY A 231 4.65 -6.21 -6.55
C GLY A 231 5.82 -5.33 -6.07
N PRO A 232 5.70 -4.71 -4.88
CA PRO A 232 6.68 -3.80 -4.30
C PRO A 232 8.13 -4.31 -4.23
N HIS A 233 8.35 -5.59 -3.89
CA HIS A 233 9.70 -6.14 -3.81
C HIS A 233 10.34 -6.26 -5.20
N PHE A 234 9.56 -6.69 -6.20
CA PHE A 234 9.98 -6.71 -7.60
C PHE A 234 10.39 -5.30 -8.06
N VAL A 235 9.55 -4.29 -7.85
CA VAL A 235 9.85 -2.92 -8.28
C VAL A 235 11.08 -2.37 -7.57
N THR A 236 11.21 -2.62 -6.27
CA THR A 236 12.36 -2.16 -5.47
C THR A 236 13.67 -2.79 -5.96
N SER A 237 13.66 -4.09 -6.27
CA SER A 237 14.81 -4.79 -6.85
C SER A 237 15.21 -4.19 -8.21
N VAL A 238 14.25 -4.02 -9.12
CA VAL A 238 14.51 -3.43 -10.45
C VAL A 238 14.94 -1.96 -10.35
N TYR A 239 14.43 -1.21 -9.37
CA TYR A 239 14.86 0.16 -9.09
C TYR A 239 16.32 0.23 -8.64
N GLY A 240 16.73 -0.66 -7.72
CA GLY A 240 18.12 -0.77 -7.28
C GLY A 240 19.07 -1.06 -8.44
N ASP A 241 18.74 -2.06 -9.25
CA ASP A 241 19.44 -2.39 -10.50
C ASP A 241 19.54 -1.18 -11.45
N PHE A 242 18.43 -0.46 -11.68
CA PHE A 242 18.40 0.67 -12.59
C PHE A 242 19.26 1.84 -12.10
N LYS A 243 19.24 2.14 -10.79
CA LYS A 243 20.09 3.17 -10.19
C LYS A 243 21.57 2.78 -10.16
N GLY A 244 21.88 1.49 -10.01
CA GLY A 244 23.25 0.97 -10.10
C GLY A 244 23.82 1.11 -11.50
N ASP A 245 23.02 0.84 -12.54
CA ASP A 245 23.45 0.94 -13.94
C ASP A 245 23.46 2.39 -14.46
N TYR A 246 22.56 3.25 -13.95
CA TYR A 246 22.37 4.61 -14.44
C TYR A 246 22.32 5.64 -13.31
N SER A 247 23.21 6.64 -13.38
CA SER A 247 23.26 7.77 -12.43
C SER A 247 22.53 9.00 -12.95
N TYR A 248 21.23 8.89 -13.27
CA TYR A 248 20.42 10.05 -13.66
C TYR A 248 20.02 10.90 -12.45
N PRO A 249 20.18 12.24 -12.51
CA PRO A 249 19.57 13.16 -11.56
C PRO A 249 18.04 12.98 -11.50
N GLU A 250 17.41 13.23 -10.36
CA GLU A 250 15.96 13.01 -10.18
C GLU A 250 15.09 13.81 -11.16
N MET A 251 15.50 15.04 -11.48
CA MET A 251 14.81 15.92 -12.44
C MET A 251 15.24 15.67 -13.89
N HIS A 252 16.05 14.66 -14.18
CA HIS A 252 16.41 14.30 -15.55
C HIS A 252 15.22 13.64 -16.29
N GLU A 253 15.19 13.67 -17.63
CA GLU A 253 14.13 13.03 -18.42
C GLU A 253 14.06 11.50 -18.24
N ASN A 254 15.17 10.89 -17.83
CA ASN A 254 15.26 9.47 -17.46
C ASN A 254 15.47 9.28 -15.94
N GLY A 255 15.36 10.37 -15.20
CA GLY A 255 15.48 10.41 -13.74
C GLY A 255 14.25 9.84 -13.07
N ILE A 256 14.46 9.23 -11.91
CA ILE A 256 13.38 8.75 -11.04
C ILE A 256 13.49 9.48 -9.72
N TYR A 257 12.43 10.16 -9.33
CA TYR A 257 12.26 10.70 -7.99
C TYR A 257 11.65 9.65 -7.07
N LEU A 258 12.40 9.21 -6.06
CA LEU A 258 11.89 8.31 -5.03
C LEU A 258 11.20 9.15 -3.96
N ALA A 259 9.88 9.25 -4.03
CA ALA A 259 9.11 10.14 -3.18
C ALA A 259 9.03 9.62 -1.72
N PRO A 260 9.30 10.47 -0.72
CA PRO A 260 9.00 10.19 0.67
C PRO A 260 7.55 9.74 0.89
N SER A 261 7.33 8.80 1.81
CA SER A 261 6.02 8.20 2.06
C SER A 261 4.99 9.24 2.49
N GLU A 262 5.39 10.31 3.18
CA GLU A 262 4.50 11.36 3.67
C GLU A 262 3.73 12.09 2.56
N TYR A 263 4.26 12.10 1.33
CA TYR A 263 3.54 12.68 0.21
C TYR A 263 2.37 11.82 -0.26
N PHE A 264 2.46 10.50 -0.17
CA PHE A 264 1.52 9.62 -0.87
C PHE A 264 0.95 8.46 -0.02
N PHE A 265 1.74 7.95 0.91
CA PHE A 265 1.41 6.88 1.85
C PHE A 265 1.74 7.34 3.29
N PRO A 266 1.04 8.37 3.82
CA PRO A 266 1.36 8.94 5.13
C PRO A 266 0.88 8.06 6.31
N THR A 267 0.05 7.06 6.04
CA THR A 267 -0.61 6.22 7.05
C THR A 267 -0.03 4.80 7.08
N ILE A 268 -0.05 4.18 8.27
CA ILE A 268 0.42 2.80 8.49
C ILE A 268 -0.72 1.83 8.17
N ASP A 269 -0.39 0.72 7.53
CA ASP A 269 -1.31 -0.38 7.26
C ASP A 269 -1.87 -0.94 8.58
N PRO A 270 -3.20 -0.86 8.81
CA PRO A 270 -3.82 -1.39 10.02
C PRO A 270 -3.56 -2.88 10.24
N ALA A 271 -3.36 -3.67 9.18
CA ALA A 271 -3.06 -5.10 9.28
C ALA A 271 -1.70 -5.36 9.96
N LYS A 272 -0.78 -4.39 9.92
CA LYS A 272 0.57 -4.52 10.49
C LYS A 272 0.67 -4.12 11.96
N PHE A 273 -0.37 -3.47 12.52
CA PHE A 273 -0.31 -2.93 13.89
C PHE A 273 0.07 -3.98 14.95
N PHE A 274 -0.55 -5.16 14.89
CA PHE A 274 -0.24 -6.24 15.84
C PHE A 274 1.17 -6.80 15.64
N HIS A 275 1.57 -7.01 14.39
CA HIS A 275 2.89 -7.51 14.04
C HIS A 275 3.99 -6.56 14.55
N PHE A 276 3.86 -5.26 14.27
CA PHE A 276 4.82 -4.26 14.73
C PHE A 276 4.87 -4.16 16.25
N HIS A 277 3.72 -4.18 16.92
CA HIS A 277 3.67 -4.19 18.37
C HIS A 277 4.42 -5.42 18.94
N TYR A 278 4.20 -6.59 18.36
CA TYR A 278 4.88 -7.82 18.75
C TYR A 278 6.40 -7.74 18.53
N GLN A 279 6.85 -7.27 17.37
CA GLN A 279 8.27 -7.05 17.05
C GLN A 279 8.92 -6.09 18.05
N CYS A 280 8.29 -4.93 18.30
CA CYS A 280 8.83 -3.90 19.17
C CYS A 280 8.91 -4.30 20.65
N ARG A 281 8.10 -5.26 21.11
CA ARG A 281 8.25 -5.87 22.44
C ARG A 281 9.52 -6.70 22.60
N ARG A 282 10.13 -7.15 21.50
CA ARG A 282 11.40 -7.90 21.50
C ARG A 282 12.60 -6.96 21.36
N TRP A 283 12.51 -5.78 21.99
CA TRP A 283 13.45 -4.65 21.86
C TRP A 283 14.93 -5.02 21.80
N ILE A 284 15.38 -5.89 22.71
CA ILE A 284 16.80 -6.30 22.83
C ILE A 284 17.32 -6.96 21.54
N GLN A 285 16.46 -7.69 20.83
CA GLN A 285 16.81 -8.49 19.64
C GLN A 285 16.76 -7.68 18.34
N LEU A 286 16.26 -6.45 18.39
CA LEU A 286 16.08 -5.61 17.21
C LEU A 286 17.40 -4.98 16.75
N SER A 287 17.55 -4.85 15.43
CA SER A 287 18.60 -4.07 14.80
C SER A 287 18.50 -2.58 15.18
N SER A 288 19.56 -1.81 14.93
CA SER A 288 19.56 -0.37 15.20
C SER A 288 18.45 0.36 14.45
N ILE A 289 18.19 -0.02 13.19
CA ILE A 289 17.15 0.61 12.38
C ILE A 289 15.74 0.17 12.80
N GLN A 290 15.55 -1.09 13.18
CA GLN A 290 14.28 -1.57 13.76
C GLN A 290 13.96 -0.88 15.08
N LYS A 291 14.96 -0.68 15.94
CA LYS A 291 14.83 0.14 17.15
C LYS A 291 14.37 1.55 16.81
N ARG A 292 14.96 2.20 15.79
CA ARG A 292 14.54 3.52 15.32
C ARG A 292 13.10 3.55 14.80
N ALA A 293 12.66 2.53 14.06
CA ALA A 293 11.26 2.41 13.62
C ALA A 293 10.30 2.24 14.81
N CYS A 294 10.62 1.38 15.77
CA CYS A 294 9.82 1.21 16.99
C CYS A 294 9.71 2.50 17.82
N LYS A 295 10.79 3.28 17.96
CA LYS A 295 10.77 4.61 18.58
C LYS A 295 9.87 5.57 17.81
N THR A 296 9.96 5.55 16.48
CA THR A 296 9.11 6.36 15.60
C THR A 296 7.63 6.05 15.78
N LEU A 297 7.26 4.75 15.83
CA LEU A 297 5.88 4.32 16.11
C LEU A 297 5.42 4.74 17.51
N LYS A 298 6.31 4.77 18.50
CA LYS A 298 6.00 5.24 19.86
C LYS A 298 5.75 6.74 19.92
N VAL A 299 6.53 7.55 19.19
CA VAL A 299 6.40 9.01 19.17
C VAL A 299 5.22 9.47 18.31
N LEU A 300 5.10 8.97 17.08
CA LEU A 300 4.08 9.42 16.13
C LEU A 300 2.75 8.66 16.27
N GLY A 301 2.76 7.49 16.90
CA GLY A 301 1.64 6.56 16.92
C GLY A 301 1.47 5.79 15.60
N VAL A 302 0.71 4.70 15.69
CA VAL A 302 0.38 3.82 14.54
C VAL A 302 -0.85 4.32 13.76
N LYS A 303 -1.79 5.01 14.43
CA LYS A 303 -3.00 5.58 13.80
C LYS A 303 -2.71 6.99 13.29
N ARG A 304 -1.88 7.08 12.25
CA ARG A 304 -1.53 8.36 11.61
C ARG A 304 -2.70 8.91 10.82
N LYS A 305 -2.71 10.23 10.65
CA LYS A 305 -3.56 10.93 9.69
C LYS A 305 -2.68 11.52 8.61
N PRO A 306 -3.19 11.71 7.38
CA PRO A 306 -2.48 12.46 6.36
C PRO A 306 -2.05 13.85 6.86
N LEU A 307 -0.86 14.27 6.44
CA LEU A 307 -0.31 15.57 6.76
C LEU A 307 -0.89 16.63 5.82
N SER A 308 -0.82 17.91 6.21
CA SER A 308 -1.32 19.01 5.37
C SER A 308 -0.66 19.05 3.98
N PHE A 309 0.58 18.57 3.87
CA PHE A 309 1.32 18.48 2.62
C PHE A 309 1.18 17.12 1.90
N SER A 310 0.49 16.13 2.48
CA SER A 310 0.19 14.85 1.81
C SER A 310 -0.76 15.05 0.63
N TYR A 311 -0.48 14.37 -0.48
CA TYR A 311 -1.24 14.42 -1.73
C TYR A 311 -2.23 13.28 -1.88
N THR A 312 -1.94 12.12 -1.29
CA THR A 312 -2.84 10.97 -1.27
C THR A 312 -2.86 10.31 0.10
N ASP A 313 -3.87 9.48 0.34
CA ASP A 313 -3.96 8.57 1.48
C ASP A 313 -4.39 7.17 0.99
N HIS A 314 -3.68 6.13 1.42
CA HIS A 314 -3.98 4.76 1.04
C HIS A 314 -4.79 4.09 2.14
N HIS A 315 -5.94 3.53 1.79
CA HIS A 315 -6.87 2.98 2.79
C HIS A 315 -6.63 1.50 3.11
N TRP A 316 -5.64 0.87 2.47
CA TRP A 316 -5.17 -0.50 2.78
C TRP A 316 -6.31 -1.53 2.79
N GLU A 317 -7.18 -1.49 1.79
CA GLU A 317 -8.34 -2.40 1.73
C GLU A 317 -7.95 -3.84 1.39
N HIS A 318 -6.70 -4.06 0.95
CA HIS A 318 -6.12 -5.38 0.63
C HIS A 318 -7.12 -6.24 -0.15
N THR A 319 -7.63 -5.70 -1.26
CA THR A 319 -8.80 -6.20 -1.99
C THR A 319 -8.64 -7.62 -2.57
N TYR A 320 -7.42 -8.13 -2.58
CA TYR A 320 -7.04 -9.49 -2.97
C TYR A 320 -7.06 -10.49 -1.79
N ILE A 321 -7.23 -10.00 -0.55
CA ILE A 321 -7.30 -10.77 0.72
C ILE A 321 -8.66 -10.54 1.42
N ASP A 322 -9.35 -9.43 1.16
CA ASP A 322 -10.57 -9.03 1.87
C ASP A 322 -11.85 -9.73 1.36
N LEU A 323 -12.43 -10.59 2.19
CA LEU A 323 -13.70 -11.30 1.97
C LEU A 323 -14.93 -10.52 2.49
N ARG A 324 -14.79 -9.25 2.89
CA ARG A 324 -15.90 -8.47 3.47
C ARG A 324 -17.01 -8.21 2.44
N ILE A 325 -18.22 -8.65 2.80
CA ILE A 325 -19.45 -8.44 2.02
C ILE A 325 -19.89 -6.98 2.18
N THR A 326 -19.91 -6.21 1.09
CA THR A 326 -20.50 -4.87 1.10
C THR A 326 -22.02 -4.97 0.95
N LEU A 327 -22.78 -4.38 1.87
CA LEU A 327 -24.25 -4.35 1.83
C LEU A 327 -24.81 -3.55 0.62
N ARG A 328 -23.98 -2.68 0.03
CA ARG A 328 -24.30 -1.99 -1.22
C ARG A 328 -23.69 -2.76 -2.38
N GLY A 329 -24.51 -3.04 -3.39
CA GLY A 329 -24.08 -3.69 -4.63
C GLY A 329 -23.07 -2.85 -5.42
N PRO A 330 -22.51 -3.40 -6.51
CA PRO A 330 -21.57 -2.69 -7.35
C PRO A 330 -22.21 -1.44 -7.97
N ILE A 331 -21.35 -0.51 -8.41
CA ILE A 331 -21.71 0.71 -9.11
C ILE A 331 -20.91 0.81 -10.41
N SER A 332 -21.62 1.04 -11.51
CA SER A 332 -20.99 1.36 -12.80
C SER A 332 -20.04 2.54 -12.69
N ILE A 333 -18.83 2.40 -13.22
CA ILE A 333 -17.82 3.45 -13.27
C ILE A 333 -18.33 4.72 -13.97
N HIS A 334 -19.21 4.61 -14.97
CA HIS A 334 -19.78 5.75 -15.70
C HIS A 334 -20.64 6.67 -14.80
N LYS A 335 -21.16 6.14 -13.67
CA LYS A 335 -21.87 6.97 -12.68
C LYS A 335 -20.90 7.79 -11.81
N LEU A 336 -19.67 7.33 -11.65
CA LEU A 336 -18.63 8.01 -10.86
C LEU A 336 -17.79 8.95 -11.72
N VAL A 337 -17.50 8.52 -12.95
CA VAL A 337 -16.65 9.20 -13.93
C VAL A 337 -17.36 9.17 -15.29
N PRO A 338 -18.26 10.13 -15.59
CA PRO A 338 -19.08 10.09 -16.81
C PRO A 338 -18.31 10.09 -18.14
N ARG A 339 -17.04 10.53 -18.12
CA ARG A 339 -16.14 10.58 -19.29
C ARG A 339 -14.97 9.60 -19.14
N VAL A 340 -15.19 8.47 -18.46
CA VAL A 340 -14.19 7.40 -18.36
C VAL A 340 -13.91 6.79 -19.73
N ASN A 341 -12.64 6.55 -20.01
CA ASN A 341 -12.20 5.84 -21.19
C ASN A 341 -11.94 4.38 -20.83
N ILE A 342 -12.46 3.46 -21.64
CA ILE A 342 -12.16 2.03 -21.59
C ILE A 342 -11.41 1.69 -22.87
N TYR A 343 -10.23 1.12 -22.76
CA TYR A 343 -9.44 0.77 -23.94
C TYR A 343 -10.14 -0.32 -24.76
N SER A 344 -10.26 -0.10 -26.06
CA SER A 344 -10.82 -1.04 -27.03
C SER A 344 -10.01 -0.98 -28.33
N TYR A 345 -10.09 -2.03 -29.15
CA TYR A 345 -9.33 -2.19 -30.39
C TYR A 345 -9.44 -0.99 -31.36
N THR A 346 -10.53 -0.23 -31.31
CA THR A 346 -10.76 0.95 -32.17
C THR A 346 -10.14 2.25 -31.64
N SER A 347 -9.39 2.21 -30.54
CA SER A 347 -8.84 3.41 -29.86
C SER A 347 -7.45 3.83 -30.36
N VAL A 348 -7.09 3.45 -31.60
CA VAL A 348 -5.77 3.75 -32.21
C VAL A 348 -5.77 5.11 -32.88
#